data_AF-A0A932LTD8-F1
#
_entry.id   AF-A0A932LTD8-F1
#
_cell.length_a   1.000
_cell.length_b   1.000
_cell.length_c   1.000
_cell.angle_alpha   90.00
_cell.angle_beta   90.00
_cell.angle_gamma   90.00
#
_symmetry.space_group_name_H-M   'P 1'
#
loop_
_entity.id
_entity.type
_entity.pdbx_description
1 polymer ?
#
loop_
_entity_poly.entity_id
_entity_poly.type
_entity_poly.pdbx_seq_one_letter_code
_entity_poly.pdbx_strand_id
1 'polypeptide(L)'
;MSKTELVDRVKAILQGKGLTLYQCSQKTRNLYGRSSPYFVPHNLYYDIGIGTFSPSLHQLFALSKVSGYNFNDWLRVFGFRPEDIARLQVLLSAKRTLLLDSSLDDPEGWIPWVRNKPGNVRAPGISPLGRLVELAPSRRLRSIARTYKSNFVYVKIGREDALAFPDLLPGSIVRADTRVTQEMFSSGHGTDSKPLFLIQHSNGLNCCRLQTVGKNRVMPLCGQLPYAQIELQLHEEARVLGILDLEIRPLLKAEQPQVPTELAKHWRPLALRWDDTKLTNLLRAARLRAALSFREASAMSRRVAAELGDEQYFAAAGSLSDYEARDVPPRHAHKAITLCAIYGLQFVTFLKSIGLRLEDAGREPIPDRLLPRKVSAASRGIVDETDEPPENGFLGNLLRQSGHVPWFLRESLSDLSGLNGLSLRDFFWVGGESNPLHPLLINGLLVILNRHRKKPIYFRSKPLWQQPVYVLLRRNGTYTCGCCSLENRMLVIHPFSANYQPQEQLRNHDDAEVVGEIVAIARTL
;
A
#
# COMPACT_ATOMS: atom_id res chain seq x y z
N MET A 1 3.06 -5.83 -25.93
CA MET A 1 1.97 -5.84 -26.93
C MET A 1 2.48 -5.04 -28.11
N SER A 2 2.40 -5.60 -29.33
CA SER A 2 2.79 -4.86 -30.53
C SER A 2 1.80 -3.71 -30.81
N LYS A 3 2.22 -2.69 -31.56
CA LYS A 3 1.35 -1.55 -31.89
C LYS A 3 0.14 -1.98 -32.72
N THR A 4 0.33 -2.94 -33.62
CA THR A 4 -0.74 -3.55 -34.43
C THR A 4 -1.76 -4.27 -33.55
N GLU A 5 -1.29 -5.07 -32.58
CA GLU A 5 -2.18 -5.72 -31.60
C GLU A 5 -3.01 -4.71 -30.80
N LEU A 6 -2.44 -3.55 -30.45
CA LEU A 6 -3.17 -2.50 -29.76
C LEU A 6 -4.29 -1.91 -30.63
N VAL A 7 -4.02 -1.63 -31.91
CA VAL A 7 -5.04 -1.13 -32.85
C VAL A 7 -6.19 -2.13 -32.97
N ASP A 8 -5.87 -3.40 -33.20
CA ASP A 8 -6.87 -4.46 -33.35
C ASP A 8 -7.69 -4.65 -32.07
N ARG A 9 -7.04 -4.55 -30.90
CA ARG A 9 -7.72 -4.61 -29.61
C ARG A 9 -8.68 -3.45 -29.41
N VAL A 10 -8.25 -2.21 -29.65
CA VAL A 10 -9.13 -1.02 -29.52
C VAL A 10 -10.30 -1.15 -30.50
N LYS A 11 -10.07 -1.62 -31.73
CA LYS A 11 -11.13 -1.89 -32.71
C LYS A 11 -12.13 -2.93 -32.20
N ALA A 12 -11.67 -4.07 -31.70
CA ALA A 12 -12.51 -5.12 -31.15
C ALA A 12 -13.33 -4.65 -29.93
N ILE A 13 -12.74 -3.82 -29.06
CA ILE A 13 -13.42 -3.23 -27.89
C ILE A 13 -14.57 -2.33 -28.32
N LEU A 14 -14.34 -1.41 -29.27
CA LEU A 14 -15.38 -0.52 -29.76
C LEU A 14 -16.48 -1.29 -30.51
N GLN A 15 -16.11 -2.26 -31.34
CA GLN A 15 -17.06 -3.13 -32.04
C GLN A 15 -17.93 -3.95 -31.06
N GLY A 16 -17.37 -4.36 -29.92
CA GLY A 16 -18.13 -5.01 -28.84
C GLY A 16 -19.29 -4.17 -28.28
N LYS A 17 -19.31 -2.86 -28.56
CA LYS A 17 -20.39 -1.93 -28.22
C LYS A 17 -21.14 -1.39 -29.45
N GLY A 18 -20.94 -2.01 -30.61
CA GLY A 18 -21.51 -1.54 -31.88
C GLY A 18 -20.97 -0.18 -32.33
N LEU A 19 -19.77 0.19 -31.88
CA LEU A 19 -19.15 1.47 -32.20
C LEU A 19 -18.01 1.31 -33.20
N THR A 20 -17.93 2.24 -34.14
CA THR A 20 -16.76 2.49 -34.97
C THR A 20 -15.96 3.68 -34.43
N LEU A 21 -14.67 3.78 -34.77
CA LEU A 21 -13.87 4.96 -34.41
C LEU A 21 -14.47 6.27 -34.94
N TYR A 22 -15.05 6.23 -36.15
CA TYR A 22 -15.75 7.38 -36.71
C TYR A 22 -16.91 7.84 -35.83
N GLN A 23 -17.76 6.90 -35.38
CA GLN A 23 -18.87 7.21 -34.46
C GLN A 23 -18.36 7.71 -33.11
N CYS A 24 -17.28 7.15 -32.57
CA CYS A 24 -16.64 7.68 -31.35
C CYS A 24 -16.14 9.10 -31.54
N SER A 25 -15.50 9.40 -32.68
CA SER A 25 -15.00 10.74 -33.00
C SER A 25 -16.16 11.76 -33.12
N GLN A 26 -17.26 11.38 -33.77
CA GLN A 26 -18.45 12.24 -33.86
C GLN A 26 -19.11 12.44 -32.48
N LYS A 27 -19.28 11.37 -31.70
CA LYS A 27 -19.85 11.48 -30.35
C LYS A 27 -19.02 12.37 -29.44
N THR A 28 -17.69 12.20 -29.42
CA THR A 28 -16.81 13.05 -28.60
C THR A 28 -16.78 14.49 -29.09
N ARG A 29 -16.82 14.74 -30.41
CA ARG A 29 -16.98 16.09 -30.97
C ARG A 29 -18.28 16.75 -30.53
N ASN A 30 -19.39 16.03 -30.55
CA ASN A 30 -20.70 16.58 -30.17
C ASN A 30 -20.78 16.85 -28.67
N LEU A 31 -20.19 15.98 -27.84
CA LEU A 31 -20.21 16.12 -26.39
C LEU A 31 -19.26 17.22 -25.87
N TYR A 32 -18.10 17.38 -26.50
CA TYR A 32 -17.01 18.19 -25.94
C TYR A 32 -16.48 19.28 -26.87
N GLY A 33 -16.79 19.22 -28.17
CA GLY A 33 -16.20 20.08 -29.19
C GLY A 33 -14.89 19.52 -29.77
N ARG A 34 -14.54 19.97 -30.98
CA ARG A 34 -13.34 19.49 -31.71
C ARG A 34 -12.02 19.99 -31.13
N SER A 35 -12.02 21.17 -30.50
CA SER A 35 -10.83 21.79 -29.87
C SER A 35 -10.59 21.31 -28.45
N SER A 36 -11.48 20.47 -27.91
CA SER A 36 -11.43 20.02 -26.52
C SER A 36 -10.41 18.90 -26.31
N PRO A 37 -9.73 18.83 -25.14
CA PRO A 37 -8.80 17.74 -24.82
C PRO A 37 -9.48 16.36 -24.75
N TYR A 38 -10.82 16.31 -24.66
CA TYR A 38 -11.61 15.08 -24.69
C TYR A 38 -11.85 14.54 -26.11
N PHE A 39 -11.56 15.31 -27.16
CA PHE A 39 -11.83 14.91 -28.53
C PHE A 39 -10.97 13.69 -28.92
N VAL A 40 -11.64 12.63 -29.36
CA VAL A 40 -10.99 11.42 -29.88
C VAL A 40 -10.95 11.54 -31.41
N PRO A 41 -9.76 11.60 -32.02
CA PRO A 41 -9.66 11.89 -33.44
C PRO A 41 -9.94 10.64 -34.29
N HIS A 42 -10.44 10.86 -35.52
CA HIS A 42 -10.83 9.78 -36.44
C HIS A 42 -9.63 9.00 -37.01
N ASN A 43 -8.42 9.56 -36.93
CA ASN A 43 -7.16 8.91 -37.31
C ASN A 43 -6.46 8.20 -36.13
N LEU A 44 -7.13 8.05 -34.97
CA LEU A 44 -6.56 7.39 -33.78
C LEU A 44 -5.87 6.04 -34.10
N TYR A 45 -6.48 5.18 -34.92
CA TYR A 45 -5.88 3.89 -35.27
C TYR A 45 -4.55 4.03 -36.02
N TYR A 46 -4.47 5.00 -36.93
CA TYR A 46 -3.24 5.29 -37.66
C TYR A 46 -2.16 5.79 -36.69
N ASP A 47 -2.52 6.73 -35.82
CA ASP A 47 -1.61 7.35 -34.86
C ASP A 47 -1.06 6.33 -33.83
N ILE A 48 -1.90 5.38 -33.39
CA ILE A 48 -1.48 4.24 -32.57
C ILE A 48 -0.55 3.32 -33.36
N GLY A 49 -0.87 3.02 -34.63
CA GLY A 49 -0.09 2.11 -35.47
C GLY A 49 1.34 2.59 -35.71
N ILE A 50 1.53 3.89 -35.97
CA ILE A 50 2.86 4.51 -36.08
C ILE A 50 3.54 4.68 -34.70
N GLY A 51 2.74 4.70 -33.62
CA GLY A 51 3.17 4.78 -32.23
C GLY A 51 3.72 6.14 -31.82
N THR A 52 3.27 7.19 -32.50
CA THR A 52 3.50 8.58 -32.09
C THR A 52 2.47 9.03 -31.04
N PHE A 53 1.45 8.21 -30.80
CA PHE A 53 0.29 8.59 -29.99
C PHE A 53 0.18 7.82 -28.69
N SER A 54 0.06 8.59 -27.61
CA SER A 54 -0.34 8.15 -26.28
C SER A 54 -1.52 9.01 -25.85
N PRO A 55 -2.71 8.42 -25.61
CA PRO A 55 -3.90 9.20 -25.30
C PRO A 55 -3.74 9.97 -23.99
N SER A 56 -4.32 11.16 -23.94
CA SER A 56 -4.44 11.91 -22.68
C SER A 56 -5.47 11.24 -21.75
N LEU A 57 -5.43 11.58 -20.45
CA LEU A 57 -6.45 11.12 -19.50
C LEU A 57 -7.86 11.55 -19.93
N HIS A 58 -8.01 12.74 -20.52
CA HIS A 58 -9.28 13.24 -21.05
C HIS A 58 -9.78 12.40 -22.23
N GLN A 59 -8.90 11.97 -23.13
CA GLN A 59 -9.27 11.09 -24.25
C GLN A 59 -9.66 9.69 -23.78
N LEU A 60 -8.91 9.12 -22.82
CA LEU A 60 -9.26 7.84 -22.20
C LEU A 60 -10.61 7.92 -21.47
N PHE A 61 -10.87 9.04 -20.79
CA PHE A 61 -12.13 9.31 -20.15
C PHE A 61 -13.28 9.41 -21.17
N ALA A 62 -13.05 10.10 -22.29
CA ALA A 62 -14.03 10.21 -23.36
C ALA A 62 -14.34 8.85 -24.00
N LEU A 63 -13.32 8.01 -24.23
CA LEU A 63 -13.49 6.63 -24.69
C LEU A 63 -14.31 5.82 -23.70
N SER A 64 -14.02 5.94 -22.40
CA SER A 64 -14.79 5.30 -21.33
C SER A 64 -16.26 5.72 -21.36
N LYS A 65 -16.54 7.03 -21.37
CA LYS A 65 -17.90 7.56 -21.38
C LYS A 65 -18.68 7.14 -22.63
N VAL A 66 -18.06 7.18 -23.80
CA VAL A 66 -18.73 6.87 -25.08
C VAL A 66 -18.96 5.37 -25.27
N SER A 67 -18.04 4.53 -24.83
CA SER A 67 -18.17 3.07 -24.92
C SER A 67 -18.99 2.45 -23.79
N GLY A 68 -19.16 3.17 -22.67
CA GLY A 68 -19.77 2.66 -21.44
C GLY A 68 -18.84 1.76 -20.61
N TYR A 69 -17.64 1.44 -21.12
CA TYR A 69 -16.64 0.68 -20.38
C TYR A 69 -15.89 1.53 -19.36
N ASN A 70 -15.45 0.92 -18.27
CA ASN A 70 -14.83 1.63 -17.17
C ASN A 70 -13.49 2.29 -17.55
N PHE A 71 -13.16 3.37 -16.85
CA PHE A 71 -11.98 4.18 -17.13
C PHE A 71 -10.67 3.44 -16.87
N ASN A 72 -10.60 2.64 -15.81
CA ASN A 72 -9.40 1.90 -15.44
C ASN A 72 -9.05 0.80 -16.47
N ASP A 73 -10.03 0.21 -17.12
CA ASP A 73 -9.83 -0.76 -18.19
C ASP A 73 -9.30 -0.08 -19.45
N TRP A 74 -9.78 1.12 -19.78
CA TRP A 74 -9.20 1.93 -20.84
C TRP A 74 -7.75 2.30 -20.55
N LEU A 75 -7.40 2.65 -19.31
CA LEU A 75 -6.00 2.81 -18.90
C LEU A 75 -5.19 1.53 -19.19
N ARG A 76 -5.70 0.35 -18.79
CA ARG A 76 -5.02 -0.94 -19.01
C ARG A 76 -4.87 -1.31 -20.48
N VAL A 77 -5.86 -1.00 -21.32
CA VAL A 77 -5.76 -1.22 -22.78
C VAL A 77 -4.53 -0.51 -23.34
N PHE A 78 -4.24 0.71 -22.87
CA PHE A 78 -3.09 1.50 -23.27
C PHE A 78 -1.83 1.25 -22.42
N GLY A 79 -1.81 0.18 -21.62
CA GLY A 79 -0.63 -0.25 -20.85
C GLY A 79 -0.46 0.41 -19.48
N PHE A 80 -1.40 1.26 -19.06
CA PHE A 80 -1.37 1.90 -17.74
C PHE A 80 -2.07 1.02 -16.70
N ARG A 81 -1.36 0.61 -15.65
CA ARG A 81 -1.96 -0.09 -14.51
C ARG A 81 -2.08 0.88 -13.33
N PRO A 82 -3.29 1.30 -12.93
CA PRO A 82 -3.48 2.19 -11.80
C PRO A 82 -2.79 1.67 -10.51
N GLU A 83 -2.75 0.36 -10.31
CA GLU A 83 -2.11 -0.30 -9.17
C GLU A 83 -0.61 0.00 -9.05
N ASP A 84 0.06 0.36 -10.16
CA ASP A 84 1.46 0.75 -10.11
C ASP A 84 1.69 2.00 -9.26
N ILE A 85 0.69 2.89 -9.11
CA ILE A 85 0.80 4.06 -8.22
C ILE A 85 1.05 3.61 -6.78
N ALA A 86 0.20 2.72 -6.25
CA ALA A 86 0.35 2.22 -4.89
C ALA A 86 1.63 1.39 -4.74
N ARG A 87 1.94 0.54 -5.73
CA ARG A 87 3.19 -0.24 -5.74
C ARG A 87 4.43 0.66 -5.66
N LEU A 88 4.48 1.72 -6.44
CA LEU A 88 5.58 2.68 -6.44
C LEU A 88 5.64 3.48 -5.14
N GLN A 89 4.51 3.87 -4.53
CA GLN A 89 4.49 4.50 -3.21
C GLN A 89 5.11 3.60 -2.14
N VAL A 90 4.86 2.28 -2.23
CA VAL A 90 5.44 1.27 -1.35
C VAL A 90 6.93 1.05 -1.63
N LEU A 91 7.34 1.02 -2.90
CA LEU A 91 8.74 0.78 -3.28
C LEU A 91 9.66 1.99 -2.99
N LEU A 92 9.21 3.20 -3.32
CA LEU A 92 10.05 4.39 -3.26
C LEU A 92 10.29 4.85 -1.81
N SER A 93 11.51 5.28 -1.50
CA SER A 93 11.82 5.86 -0.18
C SER A 93 11.04 7.15 0.04
N ALA A 94 10.40 7.27 1.21
CA ALA A 94 9.64 8.45 1.60
C ALA A 94 10.33 9.18 2.76
N LYS A 95 10.48 10.50 2.65
CA LYS A 95 10.93 11.33 3.77
C LYS A 95 9.80 11.48 4.78
N ARG A 96 8.67 12.05 4.35
CA ARG A 96 7.46 12.19 5.16
C ARG A 96 6.55 10.97 5.05
N THR A 97 5.68 10.78 6.03
CA THR A 97 4.65 9.73 5.97
C THR A 97 3.71 10.02 4.81
N LEU A 98 3.52 9.03 3.94
CA LEU A 98 2.77 9.15 2.69
C LEU A 98 1.45 8.40 2.78
N LEU A 99 0.39 9.01 2.26
CA LEU A 99 -0.88 8.34 2.01
C LEU A 99 -0.70 7.35 0.85
N LEU A 100 -1.17 6.11 1.06
CA LEU A 100 -1.21 5.10 0.01
C LEU A 100 -2.57 5.15 -0.68
N ASP A 101 -2.57 5.03 -2.00
CA ASP A 101 -3.82 5.00 -2.75
C ASP A 101 -4.45 3.59 -2.73
N SER A 102 -5.24 3.32 -1.69
CA SER A 102 -5.96 2.06 -1.53
C SER A 102 -7.19 1.91 -2.43
N SER A 103 -7.52 2.90 -3.27
CA SER A 103 -8.73 2.89 -4.11
C SER A 103 -8.53 2.25 -5.49
N LEU A 104 -7.31 1.86 -5.83
CA LEU A 104 -6.91 1.51 -7.21
C LEU A 104 -7.02 0.02 -7.56
N ASP A 105 -7.62 -0.77 -6.68
CA ASP A 105 -7.87 -2.18 -6.90
C ASP A 105 -8.68 -2.44 -8.19
N ASP A 106 -8.30 -3.47 -8.96
CA ASP A 106 -9.09 -3.97 -10.09
C ASP A 106 -10.15 -4.94 -9.57
N PRO A 107 -11.46 -4.61 -9.55
CA PRO A 107 -12.50 -5.53 -9.11
C PRO A 107 -12.55 -6.78 -10.00
N GLU A 108 -12.16 -6.64 -11.27
CA GLU A 108 -12.09 -7.75 -12.22
C GLU A 108 -10.73 -8.46 -12.15
N GLY A 109 -9.78 -8.01 -11.33
CA GLY A 109 -8.49 -8.67 -11.17
C GLY A 109 -8.63 -10.08 -10.60
N TRP A 110 -7.87 -11.03 -11.14
CA TRP A 110 -7.76 -12.36 -10.55
C TRP A 110 -6.84 -12.34 -9.33
N ILE A 111 -7.30 -12.97 -8.25
CA ILE A 111 -6.60 -13.08 -6.97
C ILE A 111 -6.28 -14.56 -6.72
N PRO A 112 -5.00 -14.92 -6.47
CA PRO A 112 -4.66 -16.25 -5.97
C PRO A 112 -5.38 -16.50 -4.66
N TRP A 113 -6.10 -17.61 -4.57
CA TRP A 113 -6.95 -17.89 -3.41
C TRP A 113 -6.52 -19.15 -2.68
N VAL A 114 -6.95 -19.25 -1.42
CA VAL A 114 -6.73 -20.40 -0.56
C VAL A 114 -8.04 -20.82 0.11
N ARG A 115 -8.12 -22.08 0.50
CA ARG A 115 -9.24 -22.61 1.31
C ARG A 115 -8.72 -23.36 2.52
N ASN A 116 -9.55 -23.48 3.56
CA ASN A 116 -9.24 -24.30 4.73
C ASN A 116 -8.94 -25.73 4.29
N LYS A 117 -7.89 -26.34 4.87
CA LYS A 117 -7.71 -27.78 4.72
C LYS A 117 -8.82 -28.53 5.47
N PRO A 118 -9.29 -29.67 4.95
CA PRO A 118 -10.26 -30.50 5.65
C PRO A 118 -9.67 -31.00 6.99
N GLY A 119 -10.52 -31.13 8.01
CA GLY A 119 -10.15 -31.72 9.31
C GLY A 119 -10.21 -30.80 10.53
N ASN A 120 -10.75 -29.57 10.43
CA ASN A 120 -11.01 -28.65 11.56
C ASN A 120 -9.88 -28.58 12.61
N VAL A 121 -8.61 -28.58 12.16
CA VAL A 121 -7.46 -28.52 13.05
C VAL A 121 -7.41 -27.13 13.67
N ARG A 122 -7.52 -27.05 15.01
CA ARG A 122 -7.29 -25.80 15.74
C ARG A 122 -5.89 -25.30 15.40
N ALA A 123 -5.78 -24.06 14.93
CA ALA A 123 -4.50 -23.49 14.55
C ALA A 123 -3.54 -23.49 15.75
N PRO A 124 -2.34 -24.08 15.63
CA PRO A 124 -1.29 -23.98 16.65
C PRO A 124 -0.87 -22.52 16.86
N GLY A 125 -0.08 -22.28 17.91
CA GLY A 125 0.47 -20.95 18.21
C GLY A 125 1.20 -20.33 17.01
N ILE A 126 2.12 -21.12 16.46
CA ILE A 126 2.89 -20.80 15.25
C ILE A 126 2.80 -21.99 14.29
N SER A 127 2.50 -21.74 13.01
CA SER A 127 2.42 -22.80 12.01
C SER A 127 2.71 -22.28 10.59
N PRO A 128 3.37 -23.07 9.72
CA PRO A 128 3.39 -22.80 8.29
C PRO A 128 1.95 -22.67 7.78
N LEU A 129 1.67 -21.65 6.97
CA LEU A 129 0.32 -21.37 6.50
C LEU A 129 -0.22 -22.54 5.64
N GLY A 130 0.66 -23.19 4.88
CA GLY A 130 0.33 -24.40 4.10
C GLY A 130 -0.07 -25.64 4.91
N ARG A 131 0.01 -25.62 6.26
CA ARG A 131 -0.59 -26.67 7.11
C ARG A 131 -2.07 -26.39 7.43
N LEU A 132 -2.49 -25.12 7.36
CA LEU A 132 -3.84 -24.67 7.74
C LEU A 132 -4.73 -24.47 6.52
N VAL A 133 -4.15 -24.04 5.41
CA VAL A 133 -4.84 -23.79 4.15
C VAL A 133 -4.15 -24.49 2.98
N GLU A 134 -4.87 -24.64 1.89
CA GLU A 134 -4.34 -25.11 0.61
C GLU A 134 -4.75 -24.20 -0.55
N LEU A 135 -4.01 -24.26 -1.65
CA LEU A 135 -4.29 -23.48 -2.84
C LEU A 135 -5.64 -23.88 -3.44
N ALA A 136 -6.47 -22.87 -3.71
CA ALA A 136 -7.75 -22.97 -4.38
C ALA A 136 -7.66 -22.34 -5.78
N PRO A 137 -8.67 -22.52 -6.64
CA PRO A 137 -8.80 -21.75 -7.87
C PRO A 137 -8.77 -20.24 -7.61
N SER A 138 -8.21 -19.46 -8.54
CA SER A 138 -8.21 -18.01 -8.42
C SER A 138 -9.64 -17.46 -8.47
N ARG A 139 -9.88 -16.36 -7.77
CA ARG A 139 -11.19 -15.70 -7.72
C ARG A 139 -11.07 -14.24 -8.16
N ARG A 140 -12.17 -13.66 -8.64
CA ARG A 140 -12.22 -12.22 -8.91
C ARG A 140 -12.16 -11.44 -7.62
N LEU A 141 -11.48 -10.30 -7.62
CA LEU A 141 -11.45 -9.44 -6.44
C LEU A 141 -12.86 -9.00 -6.03
N ARG A 142 -13.74 -8.68 -6.99
CA ARG A 142 -15.14 -8.29 -6.72
C ARG A 142 -15.96 -9.35 -5.99
N SER A 143 -15.62 -10.64 -6.08
CA SER A 143 -16.33 -11.68 -5.34
C SER A 143 -15.82 -11.83 -3.91
N ILE A 144 -14.60 -11.40 -3.63
CA ILE A 144 -13.97 -11.43 -2.31
C ILE A 144 -14.18 -10.11 -1.54
N ALA A 145 -14.01 -8.98 -2.22
CA ALA A 145 -14.00 -7.64 -1.63
C ALA A 145 -15.39 -7.06 -1.37
N ARG A 146 -16.46 -7.84 -1.59
CA ARG A 146 -17.80 -7.45 -1.15
C ARG A 146 -17.75 -7.28 0.38
N THR A 147 -18.20 -6.12 0.86
CA THR A 147 -18.54 -5.82 2.28
C THR A 147 -17.56 -4.97 3.11
N TYR A 148 -16.72 -4.11 2.53
CA TYR A 148 -16.09 -3.05 3.32
C TYR A 148 -16.21 -1.67 2.65
N LYS A 149 -17.10 -0.82 3.18
CA LYS A 149 -16.97 0.63 2.95
C LYS A 149 -15.57 1.04 3.43
N SER A 150 -14.86 1.85 2.66
CA SER A 150 -13.48 2.25 2.92
C SER A 150 -13.38 3.21 4.12
N ASN A 151 -13.65 2.69 5.30
CA ASN A 151 -13.45 3.34 6.58
C ASN A 151 -11.99 3.21 7.05
N PHE A 152 -11.09 2.93 6.11
CA PHE A 152 -9.70 2.67 6.38
C PHE A 152 -8.84 3.52 5.48
N VAL A 153 -7.84 4.13 6.08
CA VAL A 153 -6.79 4.86 5.39
C VAL A 153 -5.48 4.12 5.61
N TYR A 154 -4.67 3.99 4.56
CA TYR A 154 -3.37 3.35 4.65
C TYR A 154 -2.27 4.38 4.43
N VAL A 155 -1.25 4.35 5.27
CA VAL A 155 -0.08 5.21 5.11
C VAL A 155 1.20 4.40 5.21
N LYS A 156 2.23 4.86 4.51
CA LYS A 156 3.59 4.37 4.66
C LYS A 156 4.37 5.37 5.51
N ILE A 157 4.99 4.89 6.58
CA ILE A 157 5.74 5.71 7.52
C ILE A 157 7.02 6.22 6.86
N GLY A 158 7.20 7.54 6.92
CA GLY A 158 8.36 8.21 6.37
C GLY A 158 9.60 8.05 7.25
N ARG A 159 10.78 8.28 6.68
CA ARG A 159 12.05 8.31 7.44
C ARG A 159 12.11 9.46 8.45
N GLU A 160 11.31 10.50 8.25
CA GLU A 160 11.22 11.70 9.08
C GLU A 160 10.01 11.70 10.03
N ASP A 161 9.37 10.55 10.21
CA ASP A 161 8.30 10.33 11.18
C ASP A 161 8.82 9.47 12.34
N ALA A 162 9.20 10.14 13.43
CA ALA A 162 9.75 9.50 14.62
C ALA A 162 8.82 9.58 15.85
N LEU A 163 7.62 10.13 15.73
CA LEU A 163 6.73 10.32 16.87
C LEU A 163 6.27 8.98 17.48
N ALA A 164 5.97 7.99 16.64
CA ALA A 164 5.64 6.63 17.06
C ALA A 164 6.86 5.70 17.23
N PHE A 165 8.09 6.20 17.14
CA PHE A 165 9.27 5.36 17.35
C PHE A 165 9.42 4.98 18.84
N PRO A 166 9.75 3.71 19.18
CA PRO A 166 10.13 2.60 18.30
C PRO A 166 8.98 1.67 17.93
N ASP A 167 7.75 1.98 18.38
CA ASP A 167 6.57 1.15 18.18
C ASP A 167 6.26 0.98 16.70
N LEU A 168 6.53 2.01 15.89
CA LEU A 168 6.45 1.98 14.44
C LEU A 168 7.78 2.45 13.82
N LEU A 169 8.19 1.82 12.71
CA LEU A 169 9.45 2.12 12.03
C LEU A 169 9.23 2.73 10.63
N PRO A 170 10.17 3.55 10.14
CA PRO A 170 10.18 3.99 8.74
C PRO A 170 10.03 2.82 7.76
N GLY A 171 9.21 3.03 6.73
CA GLY A 171 8.90 2.02 5.72
C GLY A 171 7.77 1.06 6.09
N SER A 172 7.33 1.03 7.36
CA SER A 172 6.15 0.26 7.75
C SER A 172 4.89 0.85 7.10
N ILE A 173 3.94 -0.01 6.74
CA ILE A 173 2.63 0.39 6.25
C ILE A 173 1.65 0.18 7.40
N VAL A 174 0.90 1.22 7.75
CA VAL A 174 -0.11 1.14 8.80
C VAL A 174 -1.49 1.49 8.26
N ARG A 175 -2.51 0.85 8.83
CA ARG A 175 -3.92 1.13 8.58
C ARG A 175 -4.49 1.96 9.73
N ALA A 176 -5.25 2.97 9.38
CA ALA A 176 -6.01 3.79 10.31
C ALA A 176 -7.52 3.57 10.09
N ASP A 177 -8.25 3.17 11.14
CA ASP A 177 -9.72 3.11 11.15
C ASP A 177 -10.30 4.51 11.38
N THR A 178 -11.10 4.97 10.42
CA THR A 178 -11.68 6.32 10.40
C THR A 178 -13.04 6.42 11.09
N ARG A 179 -13.61 5.30 11.58
CA ARG A 179 -14.93 5.30 12.27
C ARG A 179 -14.86 5.88 13.67
N VAL A 180 -13.72 5.69 14.34
CA VAL A 180 -13.60 5.86 15.79
C VAL A 180 -13.26 7.31 16.19
N THR A 181 -13.03 8.18 15.20
CA THR A 181 -12.38 9.48 15.40
C THR A 181 -13.29 10.58 15.95
N GLN A 182 -14.61 10.47 15.86
CA GLN A 182 -15.53 11.56 16.24
C GLN A 182 -15.97 11.55 17.71
N GLU A 183 -15.98 10.40 18.38
CA GLU A 183 -16.56 10.26 19.74
C GLU A 183 -15.50 10.29 20.87
N MET A 184 -14.22 10.03 20.58
CA MET A 184 -13.19 9.85 21.61
C MET A 184 -12.70 11.13 22.29
N PHE A 185 -12.79 12.30 21.65
CA PHE A 185 -12.27 13.55 22.20
C PHE A 185 -13.31 14.34 23.02
N SER A 186 -14.46 13.71 23.33
CA SER A 186 -15.55 14.31 24.11
C SER A 186 -15.48 14.01 25.61
N SER A 187 -14.64 13.06 26.05
CA SER A 187 -14.58 12.61 27.44
C SER A 187 -13.15 12.60 28.01
N GLY A 188 -12.88 13.51 28.95
CA GLY A 188 -11.79 13.38 29.93
C GLY A 188 -10.53 14.23 29.67
N HIS A 189 -10.23 15.12 30.62
CA HIS A 189 -8.97 15.85 30.70
C HIS A 189 -7.81 14.91 31.12
N GLY A 190 -6.66 15.01 30.45
CA GLY A 190 -5.36 14.59 31.00
C GLY A 190 -4.97 13.11 30.92
N THR A 191 -5.71 12.25 30.21
CA THR A 191 -5.30 10.84 30.03
C THR A 191 -4.54 10.65 28.72
N ASP A 192 -3.31 10.12 28.79
CA ASP A 192 -2.55 9.69 27.63
C ASP A 192 -3.33 8.67 26.82
N SER A 193 -3.43 8.87 25.51
CA SER A 193 -4.06 7.89 24.66
C SER A 193 -3.18 6.64 24.55
N LYS A 194 -3.66 5.49 25.02
CA LYS A 194 -3.02 4.19 24.74
C LYS A 194 -2.86 3.91 23.23
N PRO A 195 -3.86 4.15 22.36
CA PRO A 195 -3.73 3.86 20.94
C PRO A 195 -2.85 4.86 20.20
N LEU A 196 -2.33 4.43 19.05
CA LEU A 196 -1.66 5.30 18.09
C LEU A 196 -2.68 5.88 17.11
N PHE A 197 -2.49 7.14 16.73
CA PHE A 197 -3.35 7.87 15.81
C PHE A 197 -2.59 8.26 14.55
N LEU A 198 -3.30 8.30 13.43
CA LEU A 198 -2.87 9.03 12.25
C LEU A 198 -3.40 10.45 12.32
N ILE A 199 -2.49 11.43 12.33
CA ILE A 199 -2.85 12.85 12.29
C ILE A 199 -2.35 13.50 11.01
N GLN A 200 -3.13 14.46 10.52
CA GLN A 200 -2.80 15.37 9.44
C GLN A 200 -2.58 16.77 10.01
N HIS A 201 -1.53 17.44 9.56
CA HIS A 201 -1.22 18.84 9.88
C HIS A 201 -0.64 19.51 8.63
N SER A 202 -0.31 20.80 8.72
CA SER A 202 0.18 21.60 7.59
C SER A 202 1.45 21.06 6.92
N ASN A 203 2.34 20.41 7.68
CA ASN A 203 3.61 19.87 7.17
C ASN A 203 3.51 18.41 6.70
N GLY A 204 2.36 17.74 6.84
CA GLY A 204 2.18 16.37 6.37
C GLY A 204 1.31 15.50 7.27
N LEU A 205 1.68 14.22 7.32
CA LEU A 205 1.05 13.20 8.14
C LEU A 205 2.06 12.70 9.18
N ASN A 206 1.58 12.34 10.36
CA ASN A 206 2.37 11.67 11.38
C ASN A 206 1.56 10.59 12.09
N CYS A 207 2.25 9.52 12.50
CA CYS A 207 1.73 8.52 13.40
C CYS A 207 2.24 8.81 14.83
N CYS A 208 1.34 8.95 15.80
CA CYS A 208 1.74 9.31 17.17
C CYS A 208 0.69 8.91 18.21
N ARG A 209 1.07 8.91 19.49
CA ARG A 209 0.09 8.98 20.59
C ARG A 209 -0.31 10.43 20.79
N LEU A 210 -1.52 10.66 21.29
CA LEU A 210 -2.04 11.98 21.55
C LEU A 210 -2.34 12.16 23.04
N GLN A 211 -2.06 13.36 23.54
CA GLN A 211 -2.55 13.81 24.84
C GLN A 211 -3.56 14.92 24.62
N THR A 212 -4.73 14.81 25.24
CA THR A 212 -5.74 15.89 25.23
C THR A 212 -5.34 16.94 26.27
N VAL A 213 -4.96 18.14 25.82
CA VAL A 213 -4.51 19.24 26.69
C VAL A 213 -5.64 20.22 27.00
N GLY A 214 -6.67 20.29 26.16
CA GLY A 214 -7.83 21.15 26.36
C GLY A 214 -8.98 20.84 25.41
N LYS A 215 -10.01 21.69 25.43
CA LYS A 215 -11.14 21.54 24.50
C LYS A 215 -10.65 21.70 23.07
N ASN A 216 -10.76 20.63 22.27
CA ASN A 216 -10.34 20.61 20.87
C ASN A 216 -8.84 20.91 20.66
N ARG A 217 -8.00 20.58 21.65
CA ARG A 217 -6.53 20.68 21.56
C ARG A 217 -5.86 19.38 21.92
N VAL A 218 -4.89 18.99 21.08
CA VAL A 218 -4.10 17.77 21.27
C VAL A 218 -2.62 18.08 21.19
N MET A 219 -1.83 17.32 21.92
CA MET A 219 -0.38 17.34 21.84
C MET A 219 0.12 15.97 21.35
N PRO A 220 0.85 15.91 20.21
CA PRO A 220 1.54 14.70 19.79
C PRO A 220 2.63 14.34 20.81
N LEU A 221 2.63 13.08 21.24
CA LEU A 221 3.65 12.55 22.16
C LEU A 221 4.72 11.78 21.38
N CYS A 222 5.97 11.97 21.78
CA CYS A 222 7.10 11.15 21.35
C CYS A 222 7.68 10.39 22.54
N GLY A 223 7.88 9.08 22.38
CA GLY A 223 8.39 8.23 23.47
C GLY A 223 9.90 8.25 23.64
N GLN A 224 10.68 8.53 22.58
CA GLN A 224 12.13 8.30 22.61
C GLN A 224 12.99 9.34 21.89
N LEU A 225 12.41 10.24 21.08
CA LEU A 225 13.17 11.17 20.24
C LEU A 225 12.74 12.63 20.46
N PRO A 226 13.64 13.61 20.26
CA PRO A 226 13.37 15.00 20.59
C PRO A 226 12.52 15.67 19.49
N TYR A 227 11.20 15.51 19.58
CA TYR A 227 10.25 16.39 18.90
C TYR A 227 9.89 17.58 19.77
N ALA A 228 9.62 18.72 19.15
CA ALA A 228 9.01 19.84 19.84
C ALA A 228 7.63 19.40 20.38
N GLN A 229 7.41 19.60 21.68
CA GLN A 229 6.10 19.44 22.29
C GLN A 229 5.25 20.64 21.89
N ILE A 230 4.25 20.40 21.05
CA ILE A 230 3.39 21.46 20.52
C ILE A 230 1.92 21.11 20.70
N GLU A 231 1.14 22.09 21.12
CA GLU A 231 -0.31 22.00 21.08
C GLU A 231 -0.80 22.29 19.66
N LEU A 232 -1.72 21.45 19.20
CA LEU A 232 -2.40 21.60 17.92
C LEU A 232 -3.89 21.79 18.18
N GLN A 233 -4.44 22.87 17.61
CA GLN A 233 -5.88 23.07 17.55
C GLN A 233 -6.48 22.08 16.55
N LEU A 234 -7.34 21.19 17.04
CA LEU A 234 -8.04 20.23 16.18
C LEU A 234 -8.97 20.97 15.20
N HIS A 235 -9.18 20.39 14.03
CA HIS A 235 -9.91 20.95 12.89
C HIS A 235 -9.20 22.13 12.22
N GLU A 236 -8.61 23.06 12.98
CA GLU A 236 -7.91 24.23 12.42
C GLU A 236 -6.48 23.91 11.99
N GLU A 237 -5.66 23.35 12.89
CA GLU A 237 -4.22 23.13 12.69
C GLU A 237 -3.88 21.64 12.48
N ALA A 238 -4.71 20.75 13.03
CA ALA A 238 -4.56 19.31 12.87
C ALA A 238 -5.90 18.59 12.74
N ARG A 239 -5.91 17.48 12.01
CA ARG A 239 -7.05 16.58 11.87
C ARG A 239 -6.62 15.17 12.22
N VAL A 240 -7.35 14.52 13.13
CA VAL A 240 -7.18 13.09 13.38
C VAL A 240 -7.90 12.34 12.26
N LEU A 241 -7.17 11.51 11.51
CA LEU A 241 -7.71 10.75 10.39
C LEU A 241 -8.26 9.40 10.84
N GLY A 242 -7.67 8.78 11.87
CA GLY A 242 -8.13 7.50 12.41
C GLY A 242 -7.19 6.92 13.45
N ILE A 243 -7.61 5.80 14.04
CA ILE A 243 -6.83 5.02 15.00
C ILE A 243 -6.09 3.92 14.27
N LEU A 244 -4.80 3.77 14.54
CA LEU A 244 -4.00 2.72 13.92
C LEU A 244 -4.37 1.36 14.52
N ASP A 245 -4.71 0.39 13.67
CA ASP A 245 -5.20 -0.92 14.08
C ASP A 245 -4.46 -2.11 13.41
N LEU A 246 -3.68 -1.84 12.37
CA LEU A 246 -2.89 -2.84 11.65
C LEU A 246 -1.55 -2.24 11.21
N GLU A 247 -0.49 -3.03 11.35
CA GLU A 247 0.83 -2.74 10.79
C GLU A 247 1.29 -3.90 9.89
N ILE A 248 1.84 -3.54 8.73
CA ILE A 248 2.66 -4.41 7.89
C ILE A 248 4.08 -3.81 7.89
N ARG A 249 5.02 -4.50 8.55
CA ARG A 249 6.40 -4.05 8.72
C ARG A 249 7.37 -4.87 7.86
N PRO A 250 7.99 -4.27 6.84
CA PRO A 250 9.18 -4.81 6.19
C PRO A 250 10.36 -4.84 7.16
N LEU A 251 11.12 -5.94 7.18
CA LEU A 251 12.33 -6.10 7.99
C LEU A 251 13.62 -6.10 7.16
N LEU A 252 13.51 -5.77 5.87
CA LEU A 252 14.63 -5.74 4.93
C LEU A 252 15.72 -4.74 5.31
N LYS A 253 15.32 -3.58 5.84
CA LYS A 253 16.21 -2.49 6.19
C LYS A 253 15.63 -1.66 7.33
N ALA A 254 15.89 -2.10 8.56
CA ALA A 254 15.51 -1.35 9.77
C ALA A 254 16.44 -0.14 9.95
N GLU A 255 15.95 1.05 9.59
CA GLU A 255 16.65 2.31 9.80
C GLU A 255 16.07 3.06 11.01
N GLN A 256 16.93 3.76 11.75
CA GLN A 256 16.47 4.73 12.73
C GLN A 256 15.83 5.91 11.98
N PRO A 257 14.67 6.41 12.43
CA PRO A 257 14.11 7.62 11.87
C PRO A 257 15.01 8.83 12.11
N GLN A 258 14.91 9.80 11.22
CA GLN A 258 15.58 11.09 11.30
C GLN A 258 14.57 12.10 11.86
N VAL A 259 14.98 12.97 12.78
CA VAL A 259 14.12 14.07 13.21
C VAL A 259 14.54 15.33 12.45
N PRO A 260 13.70 15.88 11.57
CA PRO A 260 14.05 17.10 10.85
C PRO A 260 14.19 18.28 11.80
N THR A 261 15.17 19.14 11.57
CA THR A 261 15.48 20.28 12.45
C THR A 261 14.27 21.19 12.66
N GLU A 262 13.46 21.39 11.63
CA GLU A 262 12.24 22.19 11.67
C GLU A 262 11.16 21.59 12.57
N LEU A 263 11.07 20.26 12.69
CA LEU A 263 10.13 19.60 13.60
C LEU A 263 10.72 19.39 15.01
N ALA A 264 12.05 19.29 15.11
CA ALA A 264 12.75 19.15 16.38
C ALA A 264 12.75 20.45 17.20
N LYS A 265 12.97 21.60 16.55
CA LYS A 265 13.22 22.88 17.25
C LYS A 265 12.11 23.92 17.12
N HIS A 266 11.45 24.01 15.96
CA HIS A 266 10.56 25.13 15.63
C HIS A 266 9.33 24.63 14.86
N TRP A 267 8.60 23.67 15.44
CA TRP A 267 7.33 23.29 14.85
C TRP A 267 6.30 24.38 15.13
N ARG A 268 6.03 25.22 14.13
CA ARG A 268 4.95 26.20 14.18
C ARG A 268 3.67 25.56 13.63
N PRO A 269 2.61 25.39 14.43
CA PRO A 269 1.29 25.03 13.92
C PRO A 269 0.86 26.05 12.86
N LEU A 270 0.31 25.55 11.76
CA LEU A 270 -0.29 26.40 10.73
C LEU A 270 -1.67 25.83 10.42
N ALA A 271 -2.59 26.72 10.08
CA ALA A 271 -3.91 26.32 9.63
C ALA A 271 -3.80 25.33 8.46
N LEU A 272 -4.56 24.24 8.56
CA LEU A 272 -4.80 23.35 7.44
C LEU A 272 -5.41 24.15 6.30
N ARG A 273 -4.96 23.89 5.07
CA ARG A 273 -5.60 24.42 3.87
C ARG A 273 -6.58 23.37 3.37
N TRP A 274 -7.86 23.74 3.37
CA TRP A 274 -8.97 22.85 3.08
C TRP A 274 -9.28 23.01 1.59
N ASP A 275 -9.29 21.90 0.86
CA ASP A 275 -9.79 21.78 -0.51
C ASP A 275 -9.35 22.89 -1.49
N ASP A 276 -8.09 22.82 -1.92
CA ASP A 276 -7.69 23.55 -3.12
C ASP A 276 -8.02 22.70 -4.35
N THR A 277 -9.12 23.04 -5.03
CA THR A 277 -9.62 22.29 -6.20
C THR A 277 -8.73 22.44 -7.42
N LYS A 278 -7.84 23.46 -7.43
CA LYS A 278 -6.92 23.71 -8.55
C LYS A 278 -5.75 22.74 -8.54
N LEU A 279 -5.37 22.28 -9.73
CA LEU A 279 -4.29 21.31 -9.89
C LEU A 279 -2.96 21.86 -9.37
N THR A 280 -2.64 23.12 -9.66
CA THR A 280 -1.38 23.76 -9.23
C THR A 280 -1.19 23.72 -7.73
N ASN A 281 -2.23 24.09 -6.98
CA ASN A 281 -2.19 24.12 -5.53
C ASN A 281 -2.16 22.70 -4.96
N LEU A 282 -2.90 21.76 -5.54
CA LEU A 282 -2.86 20.36 -5.16
C LEU A 282 -1.45 19.77 -5.29
N LEU A 283 -0.81 19.94 -6.45
CA LEU A 283 0.53 19.41 -6.72
C LEU A 283 1.59 20.07 -5.82
N ARG A 284 1.57 21.39 -5.72
CA ARG A 284 2.50 22.13 -4.85
C ARG A 284 2.36 21.71 -3.40
N ALA A 285 1.13 21.63 -2.89
CA ALA A 285 0.88 21.22 -1.51
C ALA A 285 1.30 19.76 -1.27
N ALA A 286 1.03 18.86 -2.20
CA ALA A 286 1.44 17.46 -2.09
C ALA A 286 2.97 17.31 -2.09
N ARG A 287 3.69 18.00 -2.99
CA ARG A 287 5.16 17.99 -3.01
C ARG A 287 5.77 18.53 -1.73
N LEU A 288 5.25 19.66 -1.22
CA LEU A 288 5.74 20.27 0.01
C LEU A 288 5.49 19.37 1.23
N ARG A 289 4.31 18.74 1.33
CA ARG A 289 4.02 17.74 2.38
C ARG A 289 4.86 16.47 2.27
N ALA A 290 5.33 16.13 1.07
CA ALA A 290 6.29 15.04 0.88
C ALA A 290 7.75 15.45 1.23
N ALA A 291 7.98 16.73 1.56
CA ALA A 291 9.30 17.33 1.80
C ALA A 291 10.27 17.16 0.62
N LEU A 292 9.77 17.34 -0.60
CA LEU A 292 10.55 17.18 -1.83
C LEU A 292 10.87 18.52 -2.49
N SER A 293 12.15 18.72 -2.79
CA SER A 293 12.56 19.70 -3.82
C SER A 293 12.22 19.17 -5.22
N PHE A 294 12.18 20.06 -6.23
CA PHE A 294 12.00 19.62 -7.62
C PHE A 294 13.12 18.70 -8.10
N ARG A 295 14.35 18.90 -7.62
CA ARG A 295 15.50 18.05 -7.95
C ARG A 295 15.31 16.63 -7.42
N GLU A 296 14.87 16.51 -6.17
CA GLU A 296 14.61 15.20 -5.55
C GLU A 296 13.42 14.50 -6.19
N ALA A 297 12.33 15.23 -6.44
CA ALA A 297 11.16 14.70 -7.15
C ALA A 297 11.53 14.21 -8.56
N SER A 298 12.37 14.96 -9.29
CA SER A 298 12.87 14.54 -10.59
C SER A 298 13.74 13.28 -10.50
N ALA A 299 14.63 13.18 -9.51
CA ALA A 299 15.43 11.98 -9.27
C ALA A 299 14.55 10.76 -8.94
N MET A 300 13.50 10.94 -8.14
CA MET A 300 12.51 9.88 -7.85
C MET A 300 11.76 9.46 -9.11
N SER A 301 11.35 10.40 -9.96
CA SER A 301 10.66 10.07 -11.23
C SER A 301 11.55 9.26 -12.19
N ARG A 302 12.87 9.43 -12.14
CA ARG A 302 13.81 8.60 -12.90
C ARG A 302 13.83 7.16 -12.39
N ARG A 303 13.70 6.97 -11.07
CA ARG A 303 13.53 5.63 -10.49
C ARG A 303 12.20 5.01 -10.91
N VAL A 304 11.12 5.79 -10.98
CA VAL A 304 9.84 5.31 -11.52
C VAL A 304 9.99 4.83 -12.97
N ALA A 305 10.65 5.63 -13.82
CA ALA A 305 10.90 5.26 -15.21
C ALA A 305 11.73 3.97 -15.34
N ALA A 306 12.80 3.83 -14.54
CA ALA A 306 13.62 2.63 -14.52
C ALA A 306 12.84 1.39 -14.04
N GLU A 307 12.03 1.55 -12.99
CA GLU A 307 11.22 0.48 -12.41
C GLU A 307 10.10 0.00 -13.35
N LEU A 308 9.49 0.92 -14.08
CA LEU A 308 8.45 0.60 -15.07
C LEU A 308 9.03 0.26 -16.45
N GLY A 309 10.34 0.44 -16.66
CA GLY A 309 11.02 0.20 -17.93
C GLY A 309 10.61 1.17 -19.05
N ASP A 310 10.17 2.38 -18.69
CA ASP A 310 9.66 3.37 -19.65
C ASP A 310 10.03 4.81 -19.25
N GLU A 311 10.87 5.45 -20.07
CA GLU A 311 11.34 6.84 -19.90
C GLU A 311 10.21 7.88 -19.97
N GLN A 312 9.04 7.54 -20.52
CA GLN A 312 7.88 8.44 -20.52
C GLN A 312 7.37 8.77 -19.12
N TYR A 313 7.71 7.97 -18.09
CA TYR A 313 7.42 8.30 -16.68
C TYR A 313 8.37 9.34 -16.08
N PHE A 314 9.57 9.57 -16.64
CA PHE A 314 10.54 10.50 -16.07
C PHE A 314 10.08 11.96 -16.19
N ALA A 315 10.02 12.71 -15.09
CA ALA A 315 9.69 14.13 -15.08
C ALA A 315 10.92 14.97 -14.73
N ALA A 316 11.33 15.84 -15.66
CA ALA A 316 12.41 16.80 -15.40
C ALA A 316 11.98 17.85 -14.36
N ALA A 317 12.94 18.38 -13.59
CA ALA A 317 12.66 19.40 -12.58
C ALA A 317 11.92 20.63 -13.15
N GLY A 318 12.27 21.07 -14.36
CA GLY A 318 11.56 22.15 -15.06
C GLY A 318 10.10 21.81 -15.36
N SER A 319 9.83 20.59 -15.84
CA SER A 319 8.45 20.13 -16.10
C SER A 319 7.60 20.07 -14.83
N LEU A 320 8.18 19.64 -13.71
CA LEU A 320 7.50 19.64 -12.41
C LEU A 320 7.17 21.07 -11.96
N SER A 321 8.10 22.00 -12.14
CA SER A 321 7.87 23.42 -11.88
C SER A 321 6.76 23.98 -12.76
N ASP A 322 6.72 23.61 -14.04
CA ASP A 322 5.67 24.06 -14.97
C ASP A 322 4.29 23.54 -14.57
N TYR A 323 4.18 22.28 -14.12
CA TYR A 323 2.91 21.72 -13.64
C TYR A 323 2.40 22.42 -12.36
N GLU A 324 3.29 22.94 -11.52
CA GLU A 324 2.90 23.72 -10.34
C GLU A 324 2.64 25.20 -10.64
N ALA A 325 3.13 25.70 -11.78
CA ALA A 325 2.96 27.09 -12.20
C ALA A 325 1.74 27.30 -13.10
N ARG A 326 1.36 26.28 -13.88
CA ARG A 326 0.27 26.35 -14.86
C ARG A 326 -0.81 25.37 -14.48
N ASP A 327 -2.07 25.82 -14.48
CA ASP A 327 -3.24 24.98 -14.19
C ASP A 327 -3.63 24.13 -15.41
N VAL A 328 -2.63 23.44 -15.97
CA VAL A 328 -2.75 22.60 -17.16
C VAL A 328 -2.30 21.19 -16.78
N PRO A 329 -3.14 20.17 -16.98
CA PRO A 329 -2.78 18.79 -16.68
C PRO A 329 -1.59 18.33 -17.53
N PRO A 330 -0.78 17.39 -17.03
CA PRO A 330 0.21 16.71 -17.85
C PRO A 330 -0.44 16.08 -19.09
N ARG A 331 0.21 16.23 -20.24
CA ARG A 331 -0.31 15.72 -21.52
C ARG A 331 -0.51 14.20 -21.55
N HIS A 332 0.35 13.47 -20.84
CA HIS A 332 0.40 12.00 -20.87
C HIS A 332 0.07 11.41 -19.50
N ALA A 333 -0.68 10.30 -19.49
CA ALA A 333 -1.04 9.58 -18.27
C ALA A 333 0.18 9.12 -17.45
N HIS A 334 1.31 8.81 -18.12
CA HIS A 334 2.60 8.53 -17.50
C HIS A 334 2.97 9.55 -16.41
N LYS A 335 2.87 10.84 -16.72
CA LYS A 335 3.25 11.91 -15.78
C LYS A 335 2.29 12.00 -14.62
N ALA A 336 1.00 11.77 -14.84
CA ALA A 336 0.00 11.74 -13.77
C ALA A 336 0.28 10.60 -12.79
N ILE A 337 0.57 9.39 -13.29
CA ILE A 337 0.96 8.23 -12.48
C ILE A 337 2.23 8.55 -11.68
N THR A 338 3.27 9.09 -12.34
CA THR A 338 4.51 9.51 -11.66
C THR A 338 4.24 10.51 -10.55
N LEU A 339 3.48 11.58 -10.81
CA LEU A 339 3.16 12.60 -9.80
C LEU A 339 2.40 12.00 -8.62
N CYS A 340 1.40 11.15 -8.87
CA CYS A 340 0.64 10.48 -7.82
C CYS A 340 1.52 9.56 -6.97
N ALA A 341 2.42 8.83 -7.61
CA ALA A 341 3.36 7.93 -6.94
C ALA A 341 4.36 8.70 -6.06
N ILE A 342 5.03 9.73 -6.59
CA ILE A 342 6.11 10.42 -5.87
C ILE A 342 5.61 11.44 -4.83
N TYR A 343 4.42 12.02 -5.02
CA TYR A 343 3.85 12.99 -4.07
C TYR A 343 2.88 12.37 -3.06
N GLY A 344 2.62 11.05 -3.13
CA GLY A 344 1.64 10.39 -2.26
C GLY A 344 0.22 10.93 -2.45
N LEU A 345 -0.13 11.27 -3.69
CA LEU A 345 -1.43 11.82 -4.04
C LEU A 345 -2.36 10.70 -4.51
N GLN A 346 -3.61 10.71 -4.03
CA GLN A 346 -4.64 9.81 -4.53
C GLN A 346 -5.00 10.17 -5.97
N PHE A 347 -4.99 9.18 -6.85
CA PHE A 347 -5.27 9.32 -8.26
C PHE A 347 -6.67 9.87 -8.51
N VAL A 348 -7.66 9.44 -7.72
CA VAL A 348 -9.03 9.99 -7.82
C VAL A 348 -9.05 11.49 -7.52
N THR A 349 -8.29 11.94 -6.52
CA THR A 349 -8.17 13.37 -6.18
C THR A 349 -7.48 14.15 -7.30
N PHE A 350 -6.44 13.57 -7.91
CA PHE A 350 -5.79 14.13 -9.08
C PHE A 350 -6.76 14.23 -10.28
N LEU A 351 -7.52 13.17 -10.57
CA LEU A 351 -8.49 13.18 -11.67
C LEU A 351 -9.57 14.25 -11.46
N LYS A 352 -10.08 14.37 -10.23
CA LYS A 352 -11.07 15.40 -9.88
C LYS A 352 -10.53 16.83 -10.09
N SER A 353 -9.27 17.10 -9.72
CA SER A 353 -8.68 18.45 -9.90
C SER A 353 -8.48 18.83 -11.36
N ILE A 354 -8.41 17.86 -12.27
CA ILE A 354 -8.35 18.08 -13.73
C ILE A 354 -9.71 17.96 -14.43
N GLY A 355 -10.80 17.94 -13.64
CA GLY A 355 -12.18 17.92 -14.11
C GLY A 355 -12.71 16.53 -14.50
N LEU A 356 -11.99 15.45 -14.21
CA LEU A 356 -12.39 14.08 -14.52
C LEU A 356 -13.08 13.44 -13.31
N ARG A 357 -14.42 13.39 -13.36
CA ARG A 357 -15.23 12.71 -12.33
C ARG A 357 -15.52 11.28 -12.77
N LEU A 358 -14.94 10.30 -12.07
CA LEU A 358 -15.10 8.88 -12.41
C LEU A 358 -16.56 8.40 -12.38
N GLU A 359 -17.44 9.09 -11.64
CA GLU A 359 -18.89 8.81 -11.62
C GLU A 359 -19.59 9.02 -12.96
N ASP A 360 -19.03 9.90 -13.81
CA ASP A 360 -19.50 10.24 -15.16
C ASP A 360 -18.86 9.36 -16.26
N ALA A 361 -17.92 8.50 -15.88
CA ALA A 361 -17.27 7.55 -16.78
C ALA A 361 -18.17 6.32 -17.03
N GLY A 362 -17.75 5.47 -17.98
CA GLY A 362 -18.36 4.15 -18.12
C GLY A 362 -18.18 3.31 -16.86
N ARG A 363 -19.08 2.36 -16.62
CA ARG A 363 -19.08 1.51 -15.41
C ARG A 363 -18.92 0.03 -15.72
N GLU A 364 -19.15 -0.36 -16.96
CA GLU A 364 -19.08 -1.75 -17.35
C GLU A 364 -17.62 -2.21 -17.49
N PRO A 365 -17.26 -3.40 -16.99
CA PRO A 365 -15.92 -3.93 -17.23
C PRO A 365 -15.73 -4.33 -18.69
N ILE A 366 -14.53 -4.10 -19.23
CA ILE A 366 -14.14 -4.68 -20.52
C ILE A 366 -14.01 -6.21 -20.32
N PRO A 367 -14.72 -7.03 -21.12
CA PRO A 367 -14.65 -8.47 -21.02
C PRO A 367 -13.23 -9.01 -21.17
N ASP A 368 -12.87 -10.03 -20.41
CA ASP A 368 -11.52 -10.62 -20.39
C ASP A 368 -11.03 -11.09 -21.78
N ARG A 369 -11.95 -11.52 -22.66
CA ARG A 369 -11.62 -11.88 -24.04
C ARG A 369 -11.01 -10.72 -24.85
N LEU A 370 -11.33 -9.48 -24.48
CA LEU A 370 -10.84 -8.25 -25.11
C LEU A 370 -9.71 -7.61 -24.30
N LEU A 371 -9.72 -7.78 -22.98
CA LEU A 371 -8.69 -7.31 -22.06
C LEU A 371 -8.25 -8.46 -21.12
N PRO A 372 -7.29 -9.31 -21.54
CA PRO A 372 -6.86 -10.43 -20.73
C PRO A 372 -6.21 -9.95 -19.43
N ARG A 373 -6.75 -10.37 -18.29
CA ARG A 373 -6.18 -10.12 -16.96
C ARG A 373 -5.33 -11.30 -16.53
N LYS A 374 -4.14 -11.03 -15.95
CA LYS A 374 -3.21 -12.09 -15.55
C LYS A 374 -3.83 -12.98 -14.48
N VAL A 375 -3.84 -14.28 -14.73
CA VAL A 375 -4.11 -15.31 -13.72
C VAL A 375 -2.77 -15.77 -13.17
N SER A 376 -2.66 -15.90 -11.84
CA SER A 376 -1.40 -16.37 -11.24
C SER A 376 -1.08 -17.80 -11.66
N ALA A 377 0.18 -18.05 -12.00
CA ALA A 377 0.69 -19.38 -12.35
C ALA A 377 0.55 -20.40 -11.21
N ALA A 378 0.41 -19.93 -9.96
CA ALA A 378 0.20 -20.78 -8.79
C ALA A 378 -1.26 -21.28 -8.64
N SER A 379 -2.17 -20.88 -9.53
CA SER A 379 -3.59 -21.23 -9.43
C SER A 379 -3.90 -22.65 -9.92
N ARG A 380 -4.81 -23.34 -9.23
CA ARG A 380 -5.32 -24.67 -9.63
C ARG A 380 -6.58 -24.56 -10.53
N GLY A 381 -6.65 -23.53 -11.36
CA GLY A 381 -7.83 -23.20 -12.17
C GLY A 381 -8.47 -21.87 -11.77
N ILE A 382 -9.65 -21.61 -12.35
CA ILE A 382 -10.39 -20.36 -12.23
C ILE A 382 -11.83 -20.69 -11.85
N VAL A 383 -12.38 -19.95 -10.88
CA VAL A 383 -13.81 -20.04 -10.53
C VAL A 383 -14.38 -18.62 -10.52
N ASP A 384 -15.35 -18.36 -11.39
CA ASP A 384 -16.10 -17.09 -11.43
C ASP A 384 -17.30 -17.09 -10.46
N GLU A 385 -17.55 -18.24 -9.78
CA GLU A 385 -18.70 -18.43 -8.92
C GLU A 385 -18.68 -17.56 -7.65
N THR A 386 -19.89 -17.15 -7.29
CA THR A 386 -20.32 -16.40 -6.10
C THR A 386 -20.27 -17.21 -4.80
N ASP A 387 -19.53 -18.31 -4.74
CA ASP A 387 -19.37 -19.08 -3.50
C ASP A 387 -18.87 -18.15 -2.39
N GLU A 388 -19.62 -18.02 -1.31
CA GLU A 388 -19.19 -17.16 -0.21
C GLU A 388 -17.83 -17.66 0.31
N PRO A 389 -16.87 -16.77 0.57
CA PRO A 389 -15.64 -17.18 1.23
C PRO A 389 -16.05 -17.91 2.52
N PRO A 390 -15.47 -19.09 2.82
CA PRO A 390 -15.92 -19.88 3.96
C PRO A 390 -15.75 -19.07 5.24
N GLU A 391 -16.88 -18.62 5.81
CA GLU A 391 -16.89 -17.86 7.06
C GLU A 391 -16.43 -18.71 8.25
N ASN A 392 -16.49 -20.03 8.09
CA ASN A 392 -16.16 -21.01 9.11
C ASN A 392 -14.73 -21.53 8.94
N GLY A 393 -14.06 -21.77 10.07
CA GLY A 393 -12.69 -22.31 10.12
C GLY A 393 -11.60 -21.24 10.22
N PHE A 394 -10.35 -21.66 10.00
CA PHE A 394 -9.16 -20.83 10.19
C PHE A 394 -9.15 -19.58 9.30
N LEU A 395 -9.41 -19.74 7.99
CA LEU A 395 -9.38 -18.63 7.03
C LEU A 395 -10.44 -17.56 7.38
N GLY A 396 -11.66 -17.97 7.73
CA GLY A 396 -12.70 -17.04 8.16
C GLY A 396 -12.31 -16.28 9.43
N ASN A 397 -11.70 -16.95 10.41
CA ASN A 397 -11.17 -16.30 11.62
C ASN A 397 -10.04 -15.32 11.29
N LEU A 398 -9.10 -15.69 10.42
CA LEU A 398 -8.00 -14.82 9.99
C LEU A 398 -8.53 -13.57 9.27
N LEU A 399 -9.50 -13.74 8.36
CA LEU A 399 -10.12 -12.63 7.66
C LEU A 399 -10.85 -11.70 8.63
N ARG A 400 -11.61 -12.23 9.59
CA ARG A 400 -12.26 -11.45 10.66
C ARG A 400 -11.25 -10.68 11.52
N GLN A 401 -10.19 -11.34 11.97
CA GLN A 401 -9.13 -10.70 12.78
C GLN A 401 -8.38 -9.63 12.00
N SER A 402 -8.14 -9.84 10.71
CA SER A 402 -7.49 -8.84 9.86
C SER A 402 -8.41 -7.67 9.49
N GLY A 403 -9.74 -7.84 9.52
CA GLY A 403 -10.69 -6.81 9.08
C GLY A 403 -10.60 -6.57 7.58
N HIS A 404 -10.29 -5.33 7.17
CA HIS A 404 -10.09 -5.01 5.75
C HIS A 404 -8.73 -5.50 5.24
N VAL A 405 -8.75 -6.42 4.27
CA VAL A 405 -7.55 -6.91 3.61
C VAL A 405 -7.07 -5.90 2.56
N PRO A 406 -5.80 -5.42 2.61
CA PRO A 406 -5.28 -4.42 1.67
C PRO A 406 -4.88 -5.05 0.33
N TRP A 407 -5.86 -5.41 -0.49
CA TRP A 407 -5.63 -6.05 -1.80
C TRP A 407 -4.77 -5.22 -2.75
N PHE A 408 -4.82 -3.89 -2.63
CA PHE A 408 -3.98 -2.97 -3.39
C PHE A 408 -2.47 -3.19 -3.18
N LEU A 409 -2.05 -3.84 -2.08
CA LEU A 409 -0.65 -4.20 -1.80
C LEU A 409 -0.21 -5.51 -2.42
N ARG A 410 -1.08 -6.26 -3.11
CA ARG A 410 -0.78 -7.61 -3.62
C ARG A 410 0.45 -7.66 -4.53
N GLU A 411 0.63 -6.64 -5.37
CA GLU A 411 1.78 -6.54 -6.28
C GLU A 411 3.04 -6.00 -5.57
N SER A 412 2.91 -5.52 -4.33
CA SER A 412 4.00 -4.99 -3.51
C SER A 412 4.57 -6.01 -2.51
N LEU A 413 3.98 -7.22 -2.40
CA LEU A 413 4.45 -8.21 -1.43
C LEU A 413 5.92 -8.61 -1.66
N SER A 414 6.36 -8.68 -2.93
CA SER A 414 7.77 -8.91 -3.27
C SER A 414 8.66 -7.76 -2.81
N ASP A 415 8.22 -6.51 -2.98
CA ASP A 415 8.95 -5.31 -2.54
C ASP A 415 9.05 -5.23 -1.01
N LEU A 416 7.98 -5.61 -0.30
CA LEU A 416 7.91 -5.62 1.15
C LEU A 416 8.75 -6.74 1.79
N SER A 417 8.86 -7.89 1.12
CA SER A 417 9.56 -9.07 1.64
C SER A 417 10.96 -9.27 1.07
N GLY A 418 11.31 -8.58 -0.03
CA GLY A 418 12.56 -8.75 -0.77
C GLY A 418 12.69 -10.13 -1.42
N LEU A 419 11.57 -10.86 -1.58
CA LEU A 419 11.53 -12.19 -2.15
C LEU A 419 10.83 -12.16 -3.51
N ASN A 420 11.48 -12.77 -4.51
CA ASN A 420 10.88 -12.96 -5.81
C ASN A 420 10.06 -14.26 -5.82
N GLY A 421 8.81 -14.19 -6.28
CA GLY A 421 7.98 -15.39 -6.46
C GLY A 421 7.54 -16.04 -5.16
N LEU A 422 6.90 -15.27 -4.27
CA LEU A 422 6.34 -15.76 -3.02
C LEU A 422 5.43 -16.98 -3.21
N SER A 423 5.57 -17.96 -2.32
CA SER A 423 4.76 -19.18 -2.29
C SER A 423 4.10 -19.35 -0.92
N LEU A 424 3.07 -20.19 -0.84
CA LEU A 424 2.37 -20.49 0.43
C LEU A 424 3.32 -21.02 1.54
N ARG A 425 4.48 -21.58 1.16
CA ARG A 425 5.49 -22.09 2.10
C ARG A 425 6.27 -20.99 2.81
N ASP A 426 6.27 -19.79 2.26
CA ASP A 426 7.02 -18.65 2.79
C ASP A 426 6.18 -17.88 3.83
N PHE A 427 4.89 -18.20 3.97
CA PHE A 427 4.00 -17.59 4.95
C PHE A 427 3.81 -18.48 6.18
N PHE A 428 3.86 -17.87 7.36
CA PHE A 428 3.55 -18.51 8.63
C PHE A 428 2.47 -17.73 9.38
N TRP A 429 1.56 -18.48 10.00
CA TRP A 429 0.65 -18.01 11.03
C TRP A 429 1.41 -17.88 12.35
N VAL A 430 1.23 -16.75 13.04
CA VAL A 430 1.82 -16.49 14.37
C VAL A 430 0.80 -15.97 15.39
N GLY A 431 -0.46 -15.76 15.01
CA GLY A 431 -1.47 -15.15 15.88
C GLY A 431 -2.08 -16.05 16.94
N GLY A 432 -1.60 -17.29 17.06
CA GLY A 432 -1.94 -18.15 18.20
C GLY A 432 -0.93 -18.05 19.34
N GLU A 433 0.17 -17.32 19.16
CA GLU A 433 1.24 -17.21 20.16
C GLU A 433 0.84 -16.22 21.27
N SER A 434 0.60 -16.75 22.47
CA SER A 434 0.17 -15.95 23.63
C SER A 434 1.33 -15.27 24.36
N ASN A 435 2.56 -15.78 24.23
CA ASN A 435 3.72 -15.23 24.92
C ASN A 435 4.93 -15.14 23.97
N PRO A 436 4.91 -14.22 22.99
CA PRO A 436 5.95 -14.09 21.99
C PRO A 436 7.30 -13.71 22.61
N LEU A 437 8.38 -14.30 22.09
CA LEU A 437 9.76 -14.05 22.54
C LEU A 437 10.34 -12.72 22.04
N HIS A 438 9.63 -11.99 21.18
CA HIS A 438 10.07 -10.73 20.62
C HIS A 438 8.91 -9.73 20.50
N PRO A 439 9.09 -8.43 20.85
CA PRO A 439 8.02 -7.43 20.81
C PRO A 439 7.35 -7.26 19.44
N LEU A 440 8.08 -7.51 18.34
CA LEU A 440 7.52 -7.49 16.98
C LEU A 440 6.39 -8.50 16.78
N LEU A 441 6.42 -9.62 17.51
CA LEU A 441 5.47 -10.71 17.37
C LEU A 441 4.24 -10.54 18.27
N ILE A 442 4.24 -9.55 19.16
CA ILE A 442 3.05 -9.18 19.94
C ILE A 442 1.94 -8.83 18.95
N ASN A 443 0.79 -9.47 19.11
CA ASN A 443 -0.37 -9.34 18.23
C ASN A 443 -0.08 -9.68 16.75
N GLY A 444 0.95 -10.49 16.49
CA GLY A 444 1.29 -10.94 15.15
C GLY A 444 0.14 -11.73 14.52
N LEU A 445 -0.11 -11.56 13.22
CA LEU A 445 -1.06 -12.36 12.46
C LEU A 445 -0.32 -13.31 11.54
N LEU A 446 0.47 -12.74 10.63
CA LEU A 446 1.21 -13.46 9.61
C LEU A 446 2.63 -12.92 9.51
N VAL A 447 3.56 -13.81 9.17
CA VAL A 447 4.95 -13.45 8.85
C VAL A 447 5.37 -14.05 7.52
N ILE A 448 6.24 -13.35 6.80
CA ILE A 448 6.90 -13.83 5.58
C ILE A 448 8.34 -14.20 5.92
N LEU A 449 8.76 -15.40 5.53
CA LEU A 449 10.09 -15.94 5.80
C LEU A 449 10.95 -15.96 4.54
N ASN A 450 12.20 -15.53 4.67
CA ASN A 450 13.26 -15.91 3.76
C ASN A 450 13.89 -17.23 4.21
N ARG A 451 13.39 -18.34 3.65
CA ARG A 451 13.89 -19.70 3.89
C ARG A 451 15.34 -19.97 3.44
N HIS A 452 15.93 -19.06 2.67
CA HIS A 452 17.33 -19.17 2.22
C HIS A 452 18.30 -18.55 3.24
N ARG A 453 17.80 -17.74 4.18
CA ARG A 453 18.59 -17.17 5.27
C ARG A 453 18.37 -17.98 6.55
N LYS A 454 19.21 -19.00 6.74
CA LYS A 454 19.16 -19.93 7.89
C LYS A 454 20.30 -19.77 8.89
N LYS A 455 21.27 -18.90 8.60
CA LYS A 455 22.39 -18.63 9.51
C LYS A 455 21.94 -17.56 10.51
N PRO A 456 21.71 -17.91 11.78
CA PRO A 456 21.22 -16.96 12.75
C PRO A 456 22.34 -15.98 13.12
N ILE A 457 22.00 -14.70 13.14
CA ILE A 457 22.89 -13.62 13.53
C ILE A 457 22.22 -12.88 14.68
N TYR A 458 22.96 -12.63 15.75
CA TYR A 458 22.48 -11.84 16.88
C TYR A 458 23.48 -10.73 17.17
N PHE A 459 22.98 -9.51 17.31
CA PHE A 459 23.83 -8.34 17.47
C PHE A 459 23.76 -7.81 18.90
N ARG A 460 24.74 -8.12 19.75
CA ARG A 460 24.71 -7.68 21.16
C ARG A 460 24.60 -6.16 21.36
N SER A 461 25.12 -5.36 20.43
CA SER A 461 25.13 -3.89 20.50
C SER A 461 23.95 -3.20 19.81
N LYS A 462 23.09 -3.95 19.11
CA LYS A 462 21.97 -3.38 18.35
C LYS A 462 20.69 -3.39 19.19
N PRO A 463 19.82 -2.38 19.07
CA PRO A 463 18.53 -2.39 19.75
C PRO A 463 17.58 -3.45 19.16
N LEU A 464 16.53 -3.80 19.91
CA LEU A 464 15.58 -4.89 19.56
C LEU A 464 14.96 -4.72 18.17
N TRP A 465 14.60 -3.49 17.80
CA TRP A 465 13.98 -3.21 16.50
C TRP A 465 14.93 -3.42 15.31
N GLN A 466 16.23 -3.62 15.54
CA GLN A 466 17.23 -4.02 14.53
C GLN A 466 17.62 -5.50 14.61
N GLN A 467 17.14 -6.24 15.61
CA GLN A 467 17.47 -7.65 15.74
C GLN A 467 16.70 -8.47 14.70
N PRO A 468 17.38 -9.35 13.96
CA PRO A 468 16.69 -10.29 13.09
C PRO A 468 15.92 -11.30 13.96
N VAL A 469 14.77 -11.72 13.45
CA VAL A 469 13.90 -12.71 14.11
C VAL A 469 13.81 -13.92 13.19
N TYR A 470 13.97 -15.11 13.75
CA TYR A 470 13.97 -16.37 13.01
C TYR A 470 12.80 -17.25 13.42
N VAL A 471 12.40 -18.12 12.51
CA VAL A 471 11.51 -19.25 12.82
C VAL A 471 12.35 -20.51 13.03
N LEU A 472 12.13 -21.17 14.15
CA LEU A 472 12.81 -22.39 14.57
C LEU A 472 11.81 -23.55 14.56
N LEU A 473 12.21 -24.71 14.03
CA LEU A 473 11.49 -25.97 14.14
C LEU A 473 12.16 -26.80 15.24
N ARG A 474 11.41 -27.13 16.29
CA ARG A 474 11.88 -28.02 17.36
C ARG A 474 11.66 -29.49 16.97
N ARG A 475 12.43 -30.39 17.57
CA ARG A 475 12.32 -31.86 17.34
C ARG A 475 10.94 -32.42 17.63
N ASN A 476 10.20 -31.84 18.57
CA ASN A 476 8.82 -32.21 18.89
C ASN A 476 7.80 -31.78 17.80
N GLY A 477 8.25 -31.16 16.70
CA GLY A 477 7.42 -30.72 15.58
C GLY A 477 6.76 -29.35 15.77
N THR A 478 6.97 -28.70 16.92
CA THR A 478 6.47 -27.33 17.21
C THR A 478 7.40 -26.27 16.66
N TYR A 479 6.84 -25.07 16.41
CA TYR A 479 7.58 -23.91 15.95
C TYR A 479 7.72 -22.87 17.06
N THR A 480 8.83 -22.14 17.04
CA THR A 480 9.07 -20.97 17.91
C THR A 480 9.67 -19.84 17.08
N CYS A 481 9.34 -18.60 17.42
CA CYS A 481 9.89 -17.42 16.77
C CYS A 481 10.67 -16.57 17.78
N GLY A 482 11.87 -16.14 17.44
CA GLY A 482 12.70 -15.33 18.32
C GLY A 482 14.04 -14.94 17.70
N CYS A 483 14.76 -14.06 18.40
CA CYS A 483 16.15 -13.76 18.07
C CYS A 483 17.03 -14.93 18.54
N CYS A 484 18.01 -15.32 17.72
CA CYS A 484 18.93 -16.38 18.11
C CYS A 484 20.32 -16.18 17.52
N SER A 485 21.30 -16.83 18.16
CA SER A 485 22.68 -16.94 17.71
C SER A 485 23.07 -18.42 17.54
N LEU A 486 24.15 -18.69 16.83
CA LEU A 486 24.76 -20.01 16.75
C LEU A 486 26.14 -19.96 17.42
N GLU A 487 26.28 -20.63 18.56
CA GLU A 487 27.51 -20.68 19.37
C GLU A 487 27.90 -22.15 19.59
N ASN A 488 29.07 -22.59 19.13
CA ASN A 488 29.57 -23.96 19.34
C ASN A 488 28.57 -25.09 18.98
N ARG A 489 27.85 -24.96 17.85
CA ARG A 489 26.75 -25.85 17.42
C ARG A 489 25.49 -25.81 18.30
N MET A 490 25.41 -24.90 19.26
CA MET A 490 24.21 -24.61 20.03
C MET A 490 23.48 -23.41 19.43
N LEU A 491 22.18 -23.56 19.17
CA LEU A 491 21.27 -22.45 18.93
C LEU A 491 20.92 -21.84 20.29
N VAL A 492 21.30 -20.59 20.50
CA VAL A 492 20.95 -19.83 21.71
C VAL A 492 19.81 -18.89 21.36
N ILE A 493 18.67 -19.06 22.01
CA ILE A 493 17.50 -18.19 21.85
C ILE A 493 17.59 -17.07 22.88
N HIS A 494 17.47 -15.83 22.43
CA HIS A 494 17.50 -14.63 23.26
C HIS A 494 16.06 -14.09 23.41
N PRO A 495 15.34 -14.42 24.50
CA PRO A 495 13.99 -13.92 24.73
C PRO A 495 13.98 -12.47 25.20
N PHE A 496 12.98 -11.73 24.74
CA PHE A 496 12.71 -10.34 25.11
C PHE A 496 11.26 -10.13 25.56
N SER A 497 10.60 -11.20 26.03
CA SER A 497 9.27 -11.12 26.62
C SER A 497 9.28 -10.30 27.90
N ALA A 498 8.17 -9.63 28.22
CA ALA A 498 8.00 -8.89 29.47
C ALA A 498 8.27 -9.72 30.76
N ASN A 499 8.24 -11.06 30.65
CA ASN A 499 8.33 -11.98 31.77
C ASN A 499 9.76 -12.51 32.06
N TYR A 500 10.82 -11.85 31.57
CA TYR A 500 12.23 -12.21 31.84
C TYR A 500 12.51 -13.73 31.72
N GLN A 501 12.17 -14.30 30.56
CA GLN A 501 12.47 -15.71 30.32
C GLN A 501 13.99 -15.93 30.22
N PRO A 502 14.53 -17.05 30.74
CA PRO A 502 15.94 -17.38 30.60
C PRO A 502 16.28 -17.72 29.14
N GLN A 503 17.54 -17.51 28.77
CA GLN A 503 18.04 -17.96 27.47
C GLN A 503 17.91 -19.48 27.36
N GLU A 504 17.42 -19.94 26.21
CA GLU A 504 17.28 -21.36 25.92
C GLU A 504 18.40 -21.79 24.97
N GLN A 505 19.08 -22.90 25.28
CA GLN A 505 20.13 -23.47 24.45
C GLN A 505 19.67 -24.81 23.88
N LEU A 506 19.71 -24.95 22.57
CA LEU A 506 19.27 -26.15 21.83
C LEU A 506 20.39 -26.61 20.92
N ARG A 507 20.66 -27.91 20.83
CA ARG A 507 21.63 -28.42 19.85
C ARG A 507 21.08 -28.21 18.44
N ASN A 508 21.87 -27.55 17.59
CA ASN A 508 21.47 -27.29 16.21
C ASN A 508 21.35 -28.61 15.43
N HIS A 509 20.25 -28.79 14.69
CA HIS A 509 19.84 -30.00 13.96
C HIS A 509 19.44 -31.21 14.81
N ASP A 510 19.83 -31.28 16.08
CA ASP A 510 19.41 -32.37 16.98
C ASP A 510 18.14 -32.02 17.76
N ASP A 511 18.09 -30.83 18.38
CA ASP A 511 16.97 -30.38 19.22
C ASP A 511 16.08 -29.37 18.49
N ALA A 512 16.68 -28.51 17.66
CA ALA A 512 15.97 -27.58 16.80
C ALA A 512 16.79 -27.19 15.56
N GLU A 513 16.11 -26.70 14.53
CA GLU A 513 16.73 -26.14 13.33
C GLU A 513 16.12 -24.80 12.92
N VAL A 514 16.93 -23.96 12.25
CA VAL A 514 16.45 -22.69 11.69
C VAL A 514 15.73 -22.94 10.37
N VAL A 515 14.45 -22.56 10.32
CA VAL A 515 13.62 -22.65 9.11
C VAL A 515 13.93 -21.48 8.16
N GLY A 516 14.05 -20.27 8.70
CA GLY A 516 14.36 -19.07 7.95
C GLY A 516 14.25 -17.79 8.78
N GLU A 517 14.71 -16.68 8.20
CA GLU A 517 14.62 -15.33 8.76
C GLU A 517 13.27 -14.70 8.41
N ILE A 518 12.62 -14.03 9.36
CA ILE A 518 11.40 -13.25 9.10
C ILE A 518 11.79 -11.95 8.40
N VAL A 519 11.22 -11.71 7.22
CA VAL A 519 11.51 -10.54 6.37
C VAL A 519 10.35 -9.54 6.29
N ALA A 520 9.15 -9.96 6.67
CA ALA A 520 8.01 -9.06 6.86
C ALA A 520 7.05 -9.64 7.90
N ILE A 521 6.33 -8.76 8.61
CA ILE A 521 5.31 -9.13 9.58
C ILE A 521 4.06 -8.28 9.40
N ALA A 522 2.90 -8.91 9.54
CA ALA A 522 1.61 -8.24 9.70
C ALA A 522 1.09 -8.49 11.12
N ARG A 523 0.69 -7.44 11.83
CA ARG A 523 0.20 -7.51 13.21
C ARG A 523 -0.90 -6.49 13.48
N THR A 524 -1.75 -6.75 14.46
CA THR A 524 -2.72 -5.75 14.95
C THR A 524 -2.06 -4.84 15.99
N LEU A 525 -2.52 -3.59 16.08
CA LEU A 525 -1.97 -2.57 16.99
C LEU A 525 -2.82 -2.36 18.23
#